data_AF-W0I082-F1
#
_entry.id   AF-W0I082-F1
#
_cell.length_a   1.000
_cell.length_b   1.000
_cell.length_c   1.000
_cell.angle_alpha   90.00
_cell.angle_beta   90.00
_cell.angle_gamma   90.00
#
_symmetry.space_group_name_H-M   'P 1'
#
loop_
_entity.id
_entity.type
_entity.pdbx_description
1 polymer ?
#
loop_
_entity_poly.entity_id
_entity_poly.type
_entity_poly.pdbx_seq_one_letter_code
_entity_poly.pdbx_strand_id
1 'polypeptide(L)'
;MKDFEIENEVDEKVNRILQELIKEPIDRILSYALKGEEDAVQLYTFLSEKINEPHVKMRFKQFVKSEEQHRETILDILKELSPDKKPQSVKDESWFEISIRDKWEIKSVEDYLDILKIAIEGERLAEKTYTFIAQNIPYEKYREIFFSLAKDEKEHYDFVKNQYNFYKRARVADDMQDLLNRLLKE
;
A
#
# COMPACT_ATOMS: atom_id res chain seq x y z
N MET A 1 12.38 16.39 -11.59
CA MET A 1 13.50 15.45 -11.31
C MET A 1 13.32 14.70 -9.99
N LYS A 2 12.95 15.33 -8.87
CA LYS A 2 12.78 14.65 -7.56
C LYS A 2 11.54 13.74 -7.41
N ASP A 3 10.47 13.95 -8.18
CA ASP A 3 9.28 13.09 -8.12
C ASP A 3 9.56 11.68 -8.70
N PHE A 4 10.53 11.55 -9.61
CA PHE A 4 10.93 10.28 -10.22
C PHE A 4 11.71 9.36 -9.28
N GLU A 5 12.26 9.88 -8.17
CA GLU A 5 13.17 9.13 -7.31
C GLU A 5 12.44 8.12 -6.43
N ILE A 6 11.30 8.51 -5.84
CA ILE A 6 10.48 7.58 -5.04
C ILE A 6 9.79 6.54 -5.93
N GLU A 7 9.33 6.91 -7.12
CA GLU A 7 8.67 5.97 -8.03
C GLU A 7 9.63 4.85 -8.46
N ASN A 8 10.87 5.21 -8.81
CA ASN A 8 11.90 4.23 -9.14
C ASN A 8 12.24 3.34 -7.94
N GLU A 9 12.45 3.91 -6.76
CA GLU A 9 12.76 3.13 -5.55
C GLU A 9 11.63 2.14 -5.21
N VAL A 10 10.39 2.62 -5.23
CA VAL A 10 9.19 1.80 -5.00
C VAL A 10 9.11 0.71 -6.06
N ASP A 11 9.23 1.04 -7.34
CA ASP A 11 9.12 0.05 -8.41
C ASP A 11 10.26 -0.99 -8.35
N GLU A 12 11.49 -0.61 -8.02
CA GLU A 12 12.60 -1.55 -7.81
C GLU A 12 12.33 -2.51 -6.64
N LYS A 13 11.84 -2.00 -5.51
CA LYS A 13 11.49 -2.83 -4.35
C LYS A 13 10.32 -3.76 -4.68
N VAL A 14 9.23 -3.21 -5.22
CA VAL A 14 8.02 -3.97 -5.57
C VAL A 14 8.34 -5.04 -6.63
N ASN A 15 9.11 -4.71 -7.65
CA ASN A 15 9.49 -5.69 -8.68
C ASN A 15 10.29 -6.84 -8.09
N ARG A 16 11.23 -6.59 -7.16
CA ARG A 16 11.97 -7.65 -6.47
C ARG A 16 11.05 -8.59 -5.70
N ILE A 17 10.10 -8.04 -4.94
CA ILE A 17 9.13 -8.84 -4.18
C ILE A 17 8.26 -9.66 -5.14
N LEU A 18 7.74 -9.00 -6.20
CA LEU A 18 6.89 -9.65 -7.19
C LEU A 18 7.62 -10.81 -7.88
N GLN A 19 8.90 -10.66 -8.23
CA GLN A 19 9.67 -11.73 -8.87
C GLN A 19 9.77 -13.01 -8.02
N GLU A 20 9.82 -12.88 -6.69
CA GLU A 20 9.78 -14.05 -5.80
C GLU A 20 8.36 -14.58 -5.64
N LEU A 21 7.38 -13.68 -5.45
CA LEU A 21 5.98 -14.05 -5.25
C LEU A 21 5.39 -14.84 -6.42
N ILE A 22 5.70 -14.47 -7.67
CA ILE A 22 5.15 -15.15 -8.86
C ILE A 22 5.66 -16.58 -9.05
N LYS A 23 6.67 -17.00 -8.30
CA LYS A 23 7.18 -18.39 -8.31
C LYS A 23 6.35 -19.30 -7.40
N GLU A 24 5.58 -18.73 -6.48
CA GLU A 24 4.74 -19.47 -5.55
C GLU A 24 3.46 -19.99 -6.22
N PRO A 25 2.84 -21.07 -5.71
CA PRO A 25 1.56 -21.53 -6.21
C PRO A 25 0.44 -20.50 -5.92
N ILE A 26 -0.63 -20.52 -6.72
CA ILE A 26 -1.68 -19.48 -6.66
C ILE A 26 -2.32 -19.32 -5.26
N ASP A 27 -2.46 -20.39 -4.48
CA ASP A 27 -3.01 -20.34 -3.12
C ASP A 27 -2.10 -19.56 -2.14
N ARG A 28 -0.78 -19.64 -2.35
CA ARG A 28 0.21 -18.84 -1.61
C ARG A 28 0.13 -17.37 -2.02
N ILE A 29 0.04 -17.08 -3.31
CA ILE A 29 -0.10 -15.70 -3.81
C ILE A 29 -1.38 -15.05 -3.27
N LEU A 30 -2.50 -15.78 -3.25
CA LEU A 30 -3.76 -15.29 -2.70
C LEU A 30 -3.71 -15.12 -1.18
N SER A 31 -3.08 -16.04 -0.44
CA SER A 31 -2.86 -15.88 1.01
C SER A 31 -2.00 -14.67 1.31
N TYR A 32 -1.00 -14.40 0.45
CA TYR A 32 -0.14 -13.23 0.54
C TYR A 32 -0.93 -11.93 0.30
N ALA A 33 -1.72 -11.88 -0.78
CA ALA A 33 -2.56 -10.73 -1.07
C ALA A 33 -3.57 -10.44 0.07
N LEU A 34 -4.21 -11.48 0.60
CA LEU A 34 -5.13 -11.38 1.74
C LEU A 34 -4.47 -10.70 2.95
N LYS A 35 -3.21 -11.04 3.23
CA LYS A 35 -2.44 -10.41 4.31
C LYS A 35 -2.14 -8.93 4.02
N GLY A 36 -1.81 -8.61 2.77
CA GLY A 36 -1.64 -7.23 2.31
C GLY A 36 -2.88 -6.37 2.57
N GLU A 37 -4.07 -6.90 2.28
CA GLU A 37 -5.34 -6.21 2.57
C GLU A 37 -5.55 -5.96 4.06
N GLU A 38 -5.30 -6.95 4.91
CA GLU A 38 -5.41 -6.80 6.37
C GLU A 38 -4.45 -5.74 6.92
N ASP A 39 -3.27 -5.63 6.32
CA ASP A 39 -2.26 -4.66 6.70
C ASP A 39 -2.62 -3.24 6.21
N ALA A 40 -3.19 -3.12 5.00
CA ALA A 40 -3.72 -1.87 4.46
C ALA A 40 -4.92 -1.36 5.29
N VAL A 41 -5.85 -2.23 5.70
CA VAL A 41 -6.95 -1.89 6.63
C VAL A 41 -6.41 -1.27 7.93
N GLN A 42 -5.38 -1.88 8.51
CA GLN A 42 -4.78 -1.37 9.75
C GLN A 42 -4.12 -0.01 9.54
N LEU A 43 -3.36 0.15 8.45
CA LEU A 43 -2.68 1.38 8.09
C LEU A 43 -3.67 2.54 7.87
N TYR A 44 -4.71 2.32 7.07
CA TYR A 44 -5.70 3.36 6.78
C TYR A 44 -6.61 3.67 7.96
N THR A 45 -6.88 2.69 8.82
CA THR A 45 -7.54 2.94 10.10
C THR A 45 -6.71 3.91 10.94
N PHE A 46 -5.42 3.60 11.13
CA PHE A 46 -4.49 4.45 11.87
C PHE A 46 -4.41 5.87 11.28
N LEU A 47 -4.22 6.00 9.96
CA LEU A 47 -4.13 7.31 9.29
C LEU A 47 -5.43 8.12 9.46
N SER A 48 -6.59 7.47 9.34
CA SER A 48 -7.89 8.13 9.51
C SER A 48 -8.15 8.62 10.94
N GLU A 49 -7.54 7.99 11.94
CA GLU A 49 -7.64 8.39 13.34
C GLU A 49 -6.70 9.55 13.67
N LYS A 50 -5.50 9.58 13.09
CA LYS A 50 -4.46 10.56 13.41
C LYS A 50 -4.53 11.84 12.58
N ILE A 51 -5.13 11.80 11.39
CA ILE A 51 -5.23 12.96 10.51
C ILE A 51 -6.46 13.80 10.85
N ASN A 52 -6.26 15.11 10.94
CA ASN A 52 -7.30 16.10 11.24
C ASN A 52 -7.85 16.82 10.01
N GLU A 53 -7.21 16.68 8.84
CA GLU A 53 -7.73 17.24 7.59
C GLU A 53 -8.99 16.44 7.16
N PRO A 54 -10.18 17.09 7.05
CA PRO A 54 -11.43 16.36 6.86
C PRO A 54 -11.53 15.54 5.58
N HIS A 55 -11.04 16.04 4.45
CA HIS A 55 -11.11 15.36 3.16
C HIS A 55 -10.21 14.12 3.10
N VAL A 56 -8.96 14.24 3.55
CA VAL A 56 -7.96 13.18 3.63
C VAL A 56 -8.42 12.11 4.62
N LYS A 57 -8.93 12.52 5.79
CA LYS A 57 -9.54 11.60 6.75
C LYS A 57 -10.70 10.82 6.16
N MET A 58 -11.58 11.50 5.42
CA MET A 58 -12.69 10.84 4.74
C MET A 58 -12.20 9.84 3.69
N ARG A 59 -11.17 10.18 2.92
CA ARG A 59 -10.58 9.28 1.92
C ARG A 59 -9.97 8.04 2.55
N PHE A 60 -9.19 8.15 3.63
CA PHE A 60 -8.67 6.98 4.31
C PHE A 60 -9.76 6.09 4.92
N LYS A 61 -10.87 6.66 5.42
CA LYS A 61 -12.04 5.86 5.82
C LYS A 61 -12.72 5.14 4.66
N GLN A 62 -12.64 5.68 3.44
CA GLN A 62 -13.13 4.99 2.24
C GLN A 62 -12.20 3.84 1.88
N PHE A 63 -10.88 4.04 1.97
CA PHE A 63 -9.90 2.98 1.70
C PHE A 63 -10.07 1.81 2.66
N VAL A 64 -10.23 2.05 3.96
CA VAL A 64 -10.54 0.99 4.95
C VAL A 64 -11.71 0.10 4.48
N LYS A 65 -12.78 0.70 3.95
CA LYS A 65 -13.94 -0.05 3.46
C LYS A 65 -13.63 -0.83 2.17
N SER A 66 -12.84 -0.25 1.27
CA SER A 66 -12.41 -0.91 0.03
C SER A 66 -11.55 -2.12 0.36
N GLU A 67 -10.54 -1.97 1.21
CA GLU A 67 -9.63 -3.07 1.56
C GLU A 67 -10.35 -4.18 2.33
N GLU A 68 -11.34 -3.84 3.16
CA GLU A 68 -12.20 -4.85 3.79
C GLU A 68 -12.98 -5.66 2.74
N GLN A 69 -13.48 -5.02 1.69
CA GLN A 69 -14.19 -5.68 0.57
C GLN A 69 -13.23 -6.47 -0.32
N HIS A 70 -12.04 -5.97 -0.59
CA HIS A 70 -10.98 -6.66 -1.33
C HIS A 70 -10.58 -7.93 -0.58
N ARG A 71 -10.32 -7.83 0.73
CA ARG A 71 -10.03 -8.96 1.62
C ARG A 71 -11.12 -10.04 1.55
N GLU A 72 -12.38 -9.66 1.67
CA GLU A 72 -13.51 -10.59 1.58
C GLU A 72 -13.56 -11.29 0.22
N THR A 73 -13.39 -10.53 -0.86
CA THR A 73 -13.36 -11.04 -2.24
C THR A 73 -12.23 -12.06 -2.43
N ILE A 74 -11.01 -11.74 -2.00
CA ILE A 74 -9.84 -12.62 -2.12
C ILE A 74 -10.02 -13.88 -1.27
N LEU A 75 -10.56 -13.74 -0.05
CA LEU A 75 -10.82 -14.86 0.84
C LEU A 75 -11.81 -15.85 0.23
N ASP A 76 -12.87 -15.36 -0.41
CA ASP A 76 -13.87 -16.24 -1.03
C ASP A 76 -13.31 -16.93 -2.27
N ILE A 77 -12.54 -16.24 -3.10
CA ILE A 77 -11.81 -16.85 -4.22
C ILE A 77 -10.85 -17.93 -3.73
N LEU A 78 -10.10 -17.67 -2.66
CA LEU A 78 -9.16 -18.63 -2.07
C LEU A 78 -9.88 -19.89 -1.58
N LYS A 79 -11.02 -19.76 -0.89
CA LYS A 79 -11.83 -20.89 -0.44
C LYS A 79 -12.37 -21.72 -1.61
N GLU A 80 -12.79 -21.07 -2.70
CA GLU A 80 -13.27 -21.77 -3.90
C GLU A 80 -12.15 -22.52 -4.63
N LEU A 81 -10.96 -21.92 -4.72
CA LEU A 81 -9.81 -22.50 -5.42
C LEU A 81 -9.05 -23.54 -4.59
N SER A 82 -9.16 -23.50 -3.27
CA SER A 82 -8.42 -24.36 -2.35
C SER A 82 -9.26 -24.72 -1.12
N PRO A 83 -10.39 -25.42 -1.28
CA PRO A 83 -11.33 -25.70 -0.20
C PRO A 83 -10.73 -26.50 0.96
N ASP A 84 -9.72 -27.33 0.69
CA ASP A 84 -9.03 -28.15 1.69
C ASP A 84 -7.82 -27.46 2.36
N LYS A 85 -7.43 -26.27 1.88
CA LYS A 85 -6.30 -25.51 2.44
C LYS A 85 -6.83 -24.31 3.20
N LYS A 86 -6.55 -24.26 4.50
CA LYS A 86 -6.68 -23.01 5.26
C LYS A 86 -5.72 -21.97 4.67
N PRO A 87 -6.06 -20.66 4.72
CA PRO A 87 -5.12 -19.60 4.41
C PRO A 87 -3.80 -19.92 5.13
N GLN A 88 -2.73 -20.10 4.37
CA GLN A 88 -1.48 -20.50 4.98
C GLN A 88 -1.03 -19.33 5.87
N SER A 89 -0.66 -19.64 7.11
CA SER A 89 -0.05 -18.68 7.99
C SER A 89 1.25 -18.20 7.34
N VAL A 90 1.21 -17.04 6.69
CA VAL A 90 2.37 -16.32 6.13
C VAL A 90 3.18 -15.71 7.29
N LYS A 91 3.44 -16.51 8.34
CA LYS A 91 3.99 -16.04 9.62
C LYS A 91 5.40 -15.46 9.48
N ASP A 92 6.08 -15.80 8.40
CA ASP A 92 7.47 -15.43 8.16
C ASP A 92 7.67 -14.50 6.94
N GLU A 93 6.61 -14.08 6.23
CA GLU A 93 6.71 -13.29 4.98
C GLU A 93 5.72 -12.12 4.90
N SER A 94 5.50 -11.42 6.02
CA SER A 94 5.02 -10.03 5.93
C SER A 94 6.17 -9.19 5.33
N TRP A 95 6.26 -9.08 4.00
CA TRP A 95 7.24 -8.19 3.34
C TRP A 95 6.96 -6.71 3.64
N PHE A 96 5.73 -6.41 4.07
CA PHE A 96 5.47 -5.17 4.75
C PHE A 96 6.22 -5.15 6.08
N GLU A 97 7.03 -4.12 6.27
CA GLU A 97 7.37 -3.60 7.60
C GLU A 97 6.11 -3.06 8.35
N ILE A 98 4.89 -3.52 8.02
CA ILE A 98 3.66 -3.31 8.80
C ILE A 98 3.68 -4.17 10.07
N SER A 99 4.66 -5.07 10.21
CA SER A 99 5.02 -5.70 11.50
C SER A 99 5.49 -4.70 12.57
N ILE A 100 5.42 -3.39 12.33
CA ILE A 100 5.70 -2.38 13.34
C ILE A 100 4.50 -1.46 13.63
N ARG A 101 3.31 -2.05 13.80
CA ARG A 101 2.17 -1.38 14.45
C ARG A 101 2.57 -0.67 15.76
N ASP A 102 3.53 -1.24 16.49
CA ASP A 102 4.01 -0.73 17.78
C ASP A 102 4.90 0.52 17.68
N LYS A 103 5.25 1.00 16.47
CA LYS A 103 6.04 2.23 16.27
C LYS A 103 5.29 3.34 15.54
N TRP A 104 4.03 3.13 15.13
CA TRP A 104 3.32 4.15 14.37
C TRP A 104 2.86 5.29 15.29
N GLU A 105 3.69 6.30 15.41
CA GLU A 105 3.37 7.61 15.96
C GLU A 105 3.76 8.68 14.93
N ILE A 106 2.89 9.66 14.71
CA ILE A 106 3.21 10.80 13.84
C ILE A 106 3.63 11.95 14.75
N LYS A 107 4.94 12.11 14.97
CA LYS A 107 5.50 13.22 15.77
C LYS A 107 6.04 14.33 14.89
N SER A 108 6.34 14.01 13.64
CA SER A 108 6.98 14.89 12.68
C SER A 108 6.42 14.68 11.27
N VAL A 109 6.81 15.56 10.34
CA VAL A 109 6.45 15.42 8.92
C VAL A 109 7.21 14.24 8.31
N GLU A 110 8.42 13.97 8.78
CA GLU A 110 9.23 12.80 8.42
C GLU A 110 8.47 11.51 8.70
N ASP A 111 7.96 11.33 9.92
CA ASP A 111 7.20 10.13 10.31
C ASP A 111 6.00 9.94 9.37
N TYR A 112 5.30 11.02 9.04
CA TYR A 112 4.15 10.93 8.15
C TYR A 112 4.55 10.58 6.71
N LEU A 113 5.65 11.14 6.20
CA LEU A 113 6.18 10.80 4.88
C LEU A 113 6.63 9.35 4.80
N ASP A 114 7.24 8.81 5.86
CA ASP A 114 7.66 7.41 5.93
C ASP A 114 6.44 6.47 5.92
N ILE A 115 5.38 6.81 6.66
CA ILE A 115 4.13 6.05 6.67
C ILE A 115 3.44 6.10 5.29
N LEU A 116 3.40 7.27 4.64
CA LEU A 116 2.86 7.38 3.29
C LEU A 116 3.70 6.59 2.27
N LYS A 117 5.02 6.51 2.43
CA LYS A 117 5.88 5.68 1.58
C LYS A 117 5.56 4.20 1.73
N ILE A 118 5.32 3.72 2.97
CA ILE A 118 4.88 2.34 3.21
C ILE A 118 3.54 2.06 2.50
N ALA A 119 2.58 2.98 2.59
CA ALA A 119 1.32 2.85 1.86
C ALA A 119 1.55 2.80 0.33
N ILE A 120 2.36 3.68 -0.24
CA ILE A 120 2.69 3.70 -1.68
C ILE A 120 3.30 2.37 -2.15
N GLU A 121 4.24 1.80 -1.38
CA GLU A 121 4.83 0.50 -1.67
C GLU A 121 3.79 -0.62 -1.65
N GLY A 122 2.89 -0.57 -0.67
CA GLY A 122 1.80 -1.51 -0.51
C GLY A 122 0.83 -1.52 -1.67
N GLU A 123 0.26 -0.36 -1.98
CA GLU A 123 -0.70 -0.20 -3.09
C GLU A 123 -0.08 -0.62 -4.43
N ARG A 124 1.19 -0.26 -4.65
CA ARG A 124 1.89 -0.62 -5.88
C ARG A 124 2.13 -2.12 -6.00
N LEU A 125 2.42 -2.79 -4.88
CA LEU A 125 2.59 -4.23 -4.86
C LEU A 125 1.25 -4.94 -5.08
N ALA A 126 0.17 -4.45 -4.45
CA ALA A 126 -1.18 -4.99 -4.63
C ALA A 126 -1.64 -4.85 -6.09
N GLU A 127 -1.53 -3.65 -6.69
CA GLU A 127 -1.81 -3.37 -8.11
C GLU A 127 -1.14 -4.41 -9.02
N LYS A 128 0.18 -4.59 -8.87
CA LYS A 128 0.96 -5.51 -9.72
C LYS A 128 0.65 -6.97 -9.45
N THR A 129 0.39 -7.33 -8.19
CA THR A 129 0.02 -8.70 -7.81
C THR A 129 -1.32 -9.07 -8.43
N TYR A 130 -2.33 -8.19 -8.35
CA TYR A 130 -3.64 -8.41 -8.96
C TYR A 130 -3.58 -8.43 -10.47
N THR A 131 -2.80 -7.55 -11.08
CA THR A 131 -2.54 -7.58 -12.52
C THR A 131 -1.93 -8.92 -12.95
N PHE A 132 -0.94 -9.42 -12.21
CA PHE A 132 -0.32 -10.71 -12.47
C PHE A 132 -1.34 -11.86 -12.33
N ILE A 133 -2.12 -11.88 -11.26
CA ILE A 133 -3.14 -12.93 -11.05
C ILE A 133 -4.17 -12.89 -12.19
N ALA A 134 -4.70 -11.72 -12.54
CA ALA A 134 -5.68 -11.57 -13.62
C ALA A 134 -5.16 -12.14 -14.96
N GLN A 135 -3.88 -11.93 -15.27
CA GLN A 135 -3.25 -12.41 -16.50
C GLN A 135 -2.99 -13.92 -16.52
N ASN A 136 -2.81 -14.55 -15.36
CA ASN A 136 -2.34 -15.93 -15.25
C ASN A 136 -3.37 -16.91 -14.67
N ILE A 137 -4.49 -16.42 -14.11
CA ILE A 137 -5.54 -17.26 -13.58
C ILE A 137 -6.31 -17.95 -14.74
N PRO A 138 -6.49 -19.28 -14.71
CA PRO A 138 -7.13 -20.01 -15.81
C PRO A 138 -8.66 -19.86 -15.82
N TYR A 139 -9.23 -19.21 -14.82
CA TYR A 139 -10.68 -19.05 -14.64
C TYR A 139 -11.12 -17.65 -15.05
N GLU A 140 -11.80 -17.54 -16.19
CA GLU A 140 -12.23 -16.24 -16.75
C GLU A 140 -13.03 -15.39 -15.75
N LYS A 141 -13.89 -16.04 -14.94
CA LYS A 141 -14.71 -15.34 -13.93
C LYS A 141 -13.89 -14.55 -12.90
N TYR A 142 -12.67 -14.98 -12.59
CA TYR A 142 -11.80 -14.29 -11.62
C TYR A 142 -10.90 -13.25 -12.27
N ARG A 143 -10.64 -13.36 -13.59
CA ARG A 143 -9.81 -12.40 -14.32
C ARG A 143 -10.37 -10.99 -14.20
N GLU A 144 -11.65 -10.80 -14.48
CA GLU A 144 -12.30 -9.48 -14.42
C GLU A 144 -12.28 -8.91 -13.00
N ILE A 145 -12.47 -9.77 -11.99
CA ILE A 145 -12.41 -9.37 -10.58
C ILE A 145 -11.01 -8.85 -10.22
N PHE A 146 -9.95 -9.59 -10.55
CA PHE A 146 -8.58 -9.14 -10.26
C PHE A 146 -8.15 -7.92 -11.06
N PHE A 147 -8.65 -7.72 -12.28
CA PHE A 147 -8.43 -6.45 -12.98
C PHE A 147 -9.16 -5.27 -12.31
N SER A 148 -10.34 -5.49 -11.75
CA SER A 148 -11.04 -4.47 -10.96
C SER A 148 -10.24 -4.12 -9.70
N LEU A 149 -9.82 -5.13 -8.93
CA LEU A 149 -8.98 -4.92 -7.74
C LEU A 149 -7.70 -4.16 -8.09
N ALA A 150 -6.97 -4.58 -9.14
CA ALA A 150 -5.76 -3.89 -9.59
C ALA A 150 -6.01 -2.41 -9.92
N LYS A 151 -7.17 -2.09 -10.50
CA LYS A 151 -7.55 -0.71 -10.82
C LYS A 151 -7.82 0.10 -9.54
N ASP A 152 -8.52 -0.48 -8.58
CA ASP A 152 -8.81 0.18 -7.31
C ASP A 152 -7.51 0.50 -6.55
N GLU A 153 -6.56 -0.44 -6.48
CA GLU A 153 -5.24 -0.19 -5.85
C GLU A 153 -4.41 0.84 -6.59
N LYS A 154 -4.57 0.93 -7.93
CA LYS A 154 -3.93 2.00 -8.69
C LYS A 154 -4.50 3.37 -8.29
N GLU A 155 -5.80 3.48 -8.07
CA GLU A 155 -6.43 4.71 -7.60
C GLU A 155 -5.98 5.07 -6.17
N HIS A 156 -5.83 4.07 -5.30
CA HIS A 156 -5.27 4.24 -3.95
C HIS A 156 -3.82 4.72 -4.00
N TYR A 157 -2.96 4.03 -4.76
CA TYR A 157 -1.56 4.40 -5.01
C TYR A 157 -1.43 5.86 -5.44
N ASP A 158 -2.22 6.29 -6.44
CA ASP A 158 -2.13 7.65 -6.96
C ASP A 158 -2.56 8.68 -5.92
N PHE A 159 -3.58 8.39 -5.11
CA PHE A 159 -3.99 9.26 -4.01
C PHE A 159 -2.89 9.42 -2.96
N VAL A 160 -2.34 8.31 -2.45
CA VAL A 160 -1.31 8.33 -1.39
C VAL A 160 -0.03 8.99 -1.92
N LYS A 161 0.37 8.71 -3.16
CA LYS A 161 1.50 9.37 -3.81
C LYS A 161 1.33 10.88 -3.89
N ASN A 162 0.12 11.34 -4.24
CA ASN A 162 -0.18 12.76 -4.27
C ASN A 162 -0.07 13.42 -2.89
N GLN A 163 -0.52 12.73 -1.83
CA GLN A 163 -0.31 13.20 -0.45
C GLN A 163 1.19 13.30 -0.13
N TYR A 164 1.96 12.23 -0.38
CA TYR A 164 3.40 12.22 -0.14
C TYR A 164 4.12 13.38 -0.84
N ASN A 165 3.83 13.60 -2.12
CA ASN A 165 4.44 14.68 -2.90
C ASN A 165 4.03 16.07 -2.42
N PHE A 166 2.81 16.23 -1.88
CA PHE A 166 2.37 17.48 -1.28
C PHE A 166 3.19 17.79 -0.02
N TYR A 167 3.23 16.87 0.94
CA TYR A 167 3.91 17.09 2.22
C TYR A 167 5.43 17.15 2.09
N LYS A 168 6.03 16.40 1.15
CA LYS A 168 7.46 16.47 0.85
C LYS A 168 7.85 17.85 0.33
N ARG A 169 7.03 18.44 -0.55
CA ARG A 169 7.26 19.80 -1.06
C ARG A 169 7.07 20.86 0.03
N ALA A 170 6.04 20.71 0.85
CA ALA A 170 5.78 21.62 1.97
C ALA A 170 6.97 21.64 2.95
N ARG A 171 7.51 20.47 3.32
CA ARG A 171 8.69 20.37 4.18
C ARG A 171 9.91 21.07 3.57
N VAL A 172 10.23 20.78 2.32
CA VAL A 172 11.41 21.38 1.65
C VAL A 172 11.30 22.91 1.60
N ALA A 173 10.09 23.45 1.46
CA ALA A 173 9.87 24.89 1.49
C ALA A 173 10.11 25.48 2.89
N ASP A 174 9.66 24.79 3.94
CA ASP A 174 9.87 25.18 5.34
C ASP A 174 11.37 25.17 5.71
N ASP A 175 12.06 24.07 5.36
CA ASP A 175 13.51 23.92 5.57
C ASP A 175 14.32 25.05 4.87
N MET A 176 13.90 25.42 3.65
CA MET A 176 14.53 26.50 2.89
C MET A 176 14.30 27.87 3.56
N GLN A 177 13.09 28.12 4.04
CA GLN A 177 12.76 29.36 4.74
C GLN A 177 13.59 29.50 6.03
N ASP A 178 13.73 28.40 6.77
CA ASP A 178 14.57 28.32 7.96
C ASP A 178 16.05 28.60 7.66
N LEU A 179 16.59 28.06 6.57
CA LEU A 179 17.95 28.33 6.13
C LEU A 179 18.13 29.81 5.79
N LEU A 180 17.22 30.40 5.01
CA LEU A 180 17.29 31.81 4.64
C LEU A 180 17.24 32.73 5.87
N ASN A 181 16.36 32.42 6.83
CA ASN A 181 16.26 33.16 8.08
C ASN A 181 17.55 33.12 8.91
N ARG A 182 18.32 32.02 8.85
CA ARG A 182 19.63 31.91 9.52
C ARG A 182 20.70 32.73 8.79
N LEU A 183 20.73 32.65 7.45
CA LEU A 183 21.71 33.36 6.63
C LEU A 183 21.52 34.89 6.60
N LEU A 184 20.29 35.39 6.75
CA LEU A 184 19.97 36.82 6.73
C LEU A 184 20.05 37.49 8.12
N LYS A 185 20.30 36.72 9.18
CA LYS A 185 20.49 37.22 10.56
C LYS A 185 21.96 37.43 10.93
N GLU A 186 22.89 37.13 10.02
CA GLU A 186 24.30 37.51 10.06
C GLU A 186 24.55 38.77 9.20
#